data_AF-A0A0E9XZ75-F1
#
_entry.id   AF-A0A0E9XZ75-F1
#
_cell.length_a   1.000
_cell.length_b   1.000
_cell.length_c   1.000
_cell.angle_alpha   90.00
_cell.angle_beta   90.00
_cell.angle_gamma   90.00
#
_symmetry.space_group_name_H-M   'P 1'
#
loop_
_entity.id
_entity.type
_entity.pdbx_description
1 polymer ?
#
loop_
_entity_poly.entity_id
_entity_poly.type
_entity_poly.pdbx_seq_one_letter_code
_entity_poly.pdbx_strand_id
1 'polypeptide(L)'
;MTWLRDGMEVKSDVTTTEELADGNWYYQIQSHLEYTPKSGEKISCKVEHASLPKGKEVKWDPTMSEVNRNKVIIGASGLVLGLIITIAGVVYYKKKSTGRILVPSN
;
A
#
# COMPACT_ATOMS: atom_id res chain seq x y z
N MET A 1 9.90 8.40 22.94
CA MET A 1 9.35 7.59 21.82
C MET A 1 10.43 6.60 21.45
N THR A 2 10.09 5.32 21.33
CA THR A 2 11.09 4.25 21.15
C THR A 2 10.62 3.32 20.05
N TRP A 3 11.47 3.08 19.07
CA TRP A 3 11.20 2.10 18.03
C TRP A 3 11.62 0.71 18.49
N LEU A 4 10.78 -0.27 18.23
CA LEU A 4 11.01 -1.68 18.53
C LEU A 4 10.97 -2.47 17.23
N ARG A 5 11.98 -3.31 17.02
CA ARG A 5 12.00 -4.38 16.02
C ARG A 5 11.98 -5.71 16.74
N ASP A 6 10.95 -6.50 16.50
CA ASP A 6 10.73 -7.79 17.16
C ASP A 6 10.80 -7.72 18.69
N GLY A 7 10.34 -6.59 19.25
CA GLY A 7 10.35 -6.31 20.69
C GLY A 7 11.68 -5.78 21.25
N MET A 8 12.73 -5.67 20.43
CA MET A 8 14.02 -5.10 20.81
C MET A 8 14.12 -3.64 20.38
N GLU A 9 14.68 -2.79 21.25
CA GLU A 9 14.88 -1.38 20.96
C GLU A 9 15.87 -1.16 19.80
N VAL A 10 15.49 -0.30 18.86
CA VAL A 10 16.32 0.13 17.74
C VAL A 10 16.60 1.62 17.86
N LYS A 11 17.89 1.97 17.76
CA LYS A 11 18.37 3.37 17.76
C LYS A 11 19.05 3.77 16.45
N SER A 12 19.47 2.82 15.63
CA SER A 12 20.02 3.12 14.31
C SER A 12 18.91 3.58 13.38
N ASP A 13 19.23 4.50 12.48
CA ASP A 13 18.33 4.93 11.41
C ASP A 13 17.01 5.52 11.92
N VAL A 14 17.01 5.97 13.19
CA VAL A 14 15.92 6.67 13.84
C VAL A 14 16.23 8.17 13.85
N THR A 15 15.34 8.95 13.25
CA THR A 15 15.37 10.43 13.33
C THR A 15 14.19 10.90 14.15
N THR A 16 14.42 11.80 15.11
CA THR A 16 13.36 12.38 15.94
C THR A 16 13.44 13.89 15.90
N THR A 17 12.31 14.55 15.68
CA THR A 17 12.22 16.01 15.74
C THR A 17 12.32 16.49 17.18
N GLU A 18 12.72 17.73 17.36
CA GLU A 18 12.48 18.42 18.63
C GLU A 18 10.97 18.59 18.89
N GLU A 19 10.63 19.02 20.10
CA GLU A 19 9.25 19.33 20.47
C GLU A 19 8.77 20.58 19.73
N LEU A 20 7.67 20.44 18.98
CA LEU A 20 7.09 21.49 18.17
C LEU A 20 5.72 21.87 18.75
N ALA A 21 5.53 23.16 19.06
CA ALA A 21 4.24 23.68 19.53
C ALA A 21 3.24 23.81 18.37
N ASP A 22 2.02 23.33 18.58
CA ASP A 22 0.94 23.33 17.57
C ASP A 22 -0.02 24.55 17.70
N GLY A 23 0.37 25.55 18.49
CA GLY A 23 -0.35 26.83 18.62
C GLY A 23 -1.63 26.82 19.48
N ASN A 24 -2.07 25.65 19.92
CA ASN A 24 -3.28 25.40 20.72
C ASN A 24 -2.95 24.74 22.08
N TRP A 25 -1.75 24.98 22.61
CA TRP A 25 -1.15 24.33 23.80
C TRP A 25 -0.92 22.82 23.68
N TYR A 26 -1.00 22.27 22.46
CA TYR A 26 -0.51 20.95 22.17
C TYR A 26 0.93 21.02 21.65
N TYR A 27 1.64 19.92 21.86
CA TYR A 27 3.02 19.73 21.43
C TYR A 27 3.10 18.45 20.61
N GLN A 28 3.98 18.45 19.62
CA GLN A 28 4.22 17.32 18.76
C GLN A 28 5.71 16.97 18.74
N ILE A 29 6.00 15.68 18.82
CA ILE A 29 7.31 15.10 18.56
C ILE A 29 7.10 14.02 17.50
N GLN A 30 7.86 14.06 16.41
CA GLN A 30 7.79 13.06 15.35
C GLN A 30 9.06 12.24 15.34
N SER A 31 8.92 10.91 15.35
CA SER A 31 10.04 10.00 15.14
C SER A 31 9.80 9.16 13.89
N HIS A 32 10.86 8.95 13.12
CA HIS A 32 10.86 8.20 11.87
C HIS A 32 11.95 7.14 11.94
N LEU A 33 11.60 5.91 11.53
CA LEU A 33 12.54 4.79 11.39
C LEU A 33 12.70 4.48 9.91
N GLU A 34 13.90 4.69 9.38
CA GLU A 34 14.27 4.19 8.07
C GLU A 34 14.68 2.72 8.18
N TYR A 35 14.03 1.86 7.40
CA TYR A 35 14.36 0.44 7.40
C TYR A 35 14.07 -0.24 6.08
N THR A 36 14.72 -1.39 5.88
CA THR A 36 14.41 -2.32 4.79
C THR A 36 13.49 -3.42 5.30
N PRO A 37 12.24 -3.51 4.80
CA PRO A 37 11.29 -4.54 5.23
C PRO A 37 11.81 -5.97 5.03
N LYS A 38 11.72 -6.79 6.09
CA LYS A 38 12.00 -8.22 6.11
C LYS A 38 10.71 -9.00 6.36
N SER A 39 10.56 -10.12 5.67
CA SER A 39 9.37 -10.96 5.82
C SER A 39 9.22 -11.43 7.27
N GLY A 40 8.04 -11.18 7.86
CA GLY A 40 7.69 -11.62 9.20
C GLY A 40 8.23 -10.74 10.35
N GLU A 41 8.97 -9.67 10.06
CA GLU A 41 9.42 -8.76 11.12
C GLU A 41 8.25 -7.95 11.70
N LYS A 42 8.35 -7.63 12.98
CA LYS A 42 7.36 -6.80 13.69
C LYS A 42 7.99 -5.48 14.07
N ILE A 43 7.54 -4.41 13.43
CA ILE A 43 7.92 -3.04 13.81
C ILE A 43 6.82 -2.48 14.72
N SER A 44 7.22 -1.86 15.83
CA SER A 44 6.31 -1.10 16.66
C SER A 44 6.97 0.15 17.22
N CYS A 45 6.13 1.12 17.59
CA CYS A 45 6.55 2.35 18.23
C CYS A 45 5.91 2.41 19.62
N LYS A 46 6.74 2.60 20.65
CA LYS A 46 6.31 2.78 22.03
C LYS A 46 6.40 4.25 22.43
N VAL A 47 5.29 4.79 22.93
CA VAL A 47 5.16 6.16 23.43
C VAL A 47 4.93 6.12 24.92
N GLU A 48 5.82 6.76 25.67
CA GLU A 48 5.67 7.00 27.11
C GLU A 48 5.41 8.48 27.31
N HIS A 49 4.38 8.80 28.08
CA HIS A 49 3.93 10.18 28.32
C HIS A 49 3.23 10.24 29.67
N ALA A 50 3.37 11.36 30.41
CA ALA A 50 2.85 11.50 31.77
C ALA A 50 1.32 11.35 31.86
N SER A 51 0.59 11.68 30.79
CA SER A 51 -0.87 11.49 30.73
C SER A 51 -1.30 10.03 30.51
N LEU A 52 -0.36 9.13 30.19
CA LEU A 52 -0.64 7.71 29.96
C LEU A 52 -0.21 6.90 31.19
N PRO A 53 -1.12 6.13 31.82
CA PRO A 53 -0.77 5.32 32.99
C PRO A 53 0.21 4.18 32.66
N LYS A 54 0.27 3.76 31.39
CA LYS A 54 1.23 2.81 30.84
C LYS A 54 1.64 3.28 29.45
N GLY A 55 2.87 2.97 29.04
CA GLY A 55 3.34 3.26 27.69
C GLY A 55 2.42 2.66 26.63
N LYS A 56 2.12 3.43 25.59
CA LYS A 56 1.29 3.02 24.45
C LYS A 56 2.18 2.50 23.34
N GLU A 57 2.07 1.22 23.02
CA GLU A 57 2.75 0.61 21.87
C GLU A 57 1.81 0.51 20.68
N VAL A 58 2.24 1.04 19.54
CA VAL A 58 1.53 1.01 18.26
C VAL A 58 2.30 0.11 17.32
N LYS A 59 1.66 -0.97 16.87
CA LYS A 59 2.24 -1.90 15.90
C LYS A 59 2.09 -1.35 14.49
N TRP A 60 3.17 -1.39 13.73
CA TRP A 60 3.15 -1.11 12.30
C TRP A 60 2.51 -2.29 11.57
N ASP A 61 1.54 -1.98 10.72
CA ASP A 61 0.95 -2.96 9.82
C ASP A 61 1.49 -2.71 8.40
N PRO A 62 2.36 -3.59 7.87
CA PRO A 62 2.91 -3.44 6.52
C PRO A 62 1.89 -3.80 5.44
N THR A 63 0.70 -4.30 5.80
CA THR A 63 -0.32 -4.60 4.80
C THR A 63 -0.73 -3.32 4.06
N MET A 64 -0.86 -3.44 2.75
CA MET A 64 -1.36 -2.36 1.91
C MET A 64 -2.70 -1.90 2.46
N SER A 65 -2.87 -0.59 2.71
CA SER A 65 -4.12 -0.06 3.24
C SER A 65 -5.31 -0.56 2.43
N GLU A 66 -6.45 -0.79 3.08
CA GLU A 66 -7.63 -1.39 2.44
C GLU A 66 -8.01 -0.66 1.14
N VAL A 67 -7.93 0.67 1.15
CA VAL A 67 -8.15 1.54 -0.02
C VAL A 67 -7.19 1.20 -1.16
N ASN A 68 -5.90 1.10 -0.87
CA ASN A 68 -4.86 0.82 -1.87
C ASN A 68 -4.99 -0.61 -2.42
N ARG A 69 -5.33 -1.58 -1.56
CA ARG A 69 -5.62 -2.96 -1.98
C ARG A 69 -6.83 -3.02 -2.92
N ASN A 70 -7.92 -2.35 -2.57
CA ASN A 70 -9.14 -2.31 -3.40
C ASN A 70 -8.88 -1.65 -4.76
N LYS A 71 -8.07 -0.58 -4.79
CA LYS A 71 -7.66 0.08 -6.03
C LYS A 71 -6.91 -0.87 -6.96
N VAL A 72 -6.00 -1.69 -6.42
CA VAL A 72 -5.26 -2.70 -7.21
C VAL A 72 -6.20 -3.77 -7.76
N ILE A 73 -7.12 -4.28 -6.94
CA ILE A 73 -8.08 -5.31 -7.37
C ILE A 73 -8.99 -4.81 -8.50
N ILE A 74 -9.55 -3.62 -8.34
CA ILE A 74 -10.42 -3.01 -9.35
C ILE A 74 -9.64 -2.80 -10.66
N GLY A 75 -8.42 -2.25 -10.58
CA GLY A 75 -7.55 -2.08 -11.74
C GLY A 75 -7.24 -3.39 -12.47
N ALA A 76 -6.88 -4.44 -11.73
CA ALA A 76 -6.59 -5.75 -12.30
C ALA A 76 -7.83 -6.36 -12.99
N SER A 77 -9.01 -6.26 -12.36
CA SER A 77 -10.25 -6.77 -12.97
C SER A 77 -10.61 -6.05 -14.28
N GLY A 78 -10.45 -4.72 -14.33
CA GLY A 78 -10.71 -3.94 -15.54
C GLY A 78 -9.79 -4.33 -16.69
N LEU A 79 -8.51 -4.56 -16.40
CA LEU A 79 -7.52 -4.97 -17.38
C LEU A 79 -7.83 -6.35 -17.97
N VAL A 80 -8.20 -7.32 -17.13
CA VAL A 80 -8.58 -8.67 -17.58
C VAL A 80 -9.84 -8.63 -18.45
N LEU A 81 -10.87 -7.88 -18.04
CA LEU A 81 -12.09 -7.73 -18.83
C LEU A 81 -11.82 -7.06 -20.18
N GLY A 82 -10.98 -6.02 -20.20
CA GLY A 82 -10.56 -5.35 -21.42
C GLY A 82 -9.89 -6.31 -22.40
N LEU A 83 -8.94 -7.12 -21.93
CA LEU A 83 -8.24 -8.11 -22.77
C LEU A 83 -9.21 -9.14 -23.38
N ILE A 84 -10.17 -9.65 -22.60
CA ILE A 84 -11.16 -10.62 -23.09
C ILE A 84 -12.01 -9.99 -24.21
N ILE A 85 -12.50 -8.76 -24.00
CA ILE A 85 -13.32 -8.04 -24.99
C ILE A 85 -12.50 -7.80 -26.27
N THR A 86 -11.25 -7.36 -26.15
CA THR A 86 -10.37 -7.13 -27.30
C THR A 86 -10.12 -8.41 -28.09
N ILE A 87 -9.79 -9.52 -27.41
CA ILE A 87 -9.55 -10.82 -28.07
C ILE A 87 -10.82 -11.29 -28.79
N ALA A 88 -11.98 -11.25 -28.13
CA ALA A 88 -13.26 -11.63 -28.72
C ALA A 88 -13.59 -10.77 -29.95
N GLY A 89 -13.38 -9.45 -29.87
CA GLY A 89 -13.57 -8.52 -30.97
C GLY A 89 -12.67 -8.81 -32.17
N VAL A 90 -11.39 -9.09 -31.94
CA VAL A 90 -10.42 -9.44 -33.00
C VAL A 90 -10.80 -10.76 -33.69
N VAL A 91 -11.16 -11.79 -32.92
CA VAL A 91 -11.60 -13.09 -33.47
C VAL A 91 -12.86 -12.93 -34.31
N TYR A 92 -13.86 -12.19 -33.81
CA TYR A 92 -15.08 -11.90 -34.53
C TYR A 92 -14.82 -11.14 -35.84
N TYR A 93 -13.98 -10.11 -35.79
CA TYR A 93 -13.59 -9.32 -36.95
C TYR A 93 -12.92 -10.18 -38.04
N LYS A 94 -11.94 -11.01 -37.66
CA LYS A 94 -11.27 -11.92 -38.60
C LYS A 94 -12.25 -12.92 -39.23
N LYS A 95 -13.10 -13.57 -38.43
CA LYS A 95 -14.09 -14.53 -38.94
C LYS A 95 -15.08 -13.88 -39.94
N LYS A 96 -15.53 -12.65 -39.66
CA LYS A 96 -16.43 -11.90 -40.54
C LYS A 96 -15.73 -11.40 -41.82
N SER A 97 -14.45 -11.03 -41.74
CA SER A 97 -13.65 -10.63 -42.91
C SER A 97 -13.46 -11.82 -43.87
N THR A 98 -13.14 -13.01 -43.35
CA THR A 98 -13.05 -14.24 -44.16
C THR A 98 -14.37 -14.58 -44.87
N GLY A 99 -15.52 -14.40 -44.19
CA GLY A 99 -16.84 -14.61 -44.79
C GLY A 99 -17.23 -13.58 -45.86
N ARG A 100 -16.64 -12.39 -45.88
CA ARG A 100 -16.88 -11.37 -46.93
C ARG A 100 -15.96 -11.50 -48.15
N ILE A 101 -14.83 -12.19 -48.03
CA ILE A 101 -13.91 -12.46 -49.15
C ILE A 101 -14.41 -13.64 -50.02
N LEU A 102 -15.25 -14.54 -49.47
CA LEU A 102 -15.84 -15.67 -50.19
C LEU A 102 -17.15 -15.32 -50.93
N VAL A 103 -17.28 -14.10 -51.49
CA VAL A 103 -18.30 -13.82 -52.51
C VAL A 103 -17.59 -13.92 -53.86
N PRO A 104 -17.77 -15.01 -54.64
CA PRO A 104 -17.27 -15.09 -55.99
C PRO A 104 -18.06 -14.09 -56.85
N SER A 105 -17.35 -13.17 -57.49
CA SER A 105 -17.85 -12.47 -58.68
C SER A 105 -17.60 -13.37 -59.88
N ASN A 106 -18.62 -14.14 -60.29
CA ASN A 106 -18.98 -14.50 -61.66
C ASN A 106 -20.09 -15.57 -61.66
#